data_AF-A0A831T0M2-F1
#
_entry.id   AF-A0A831T0M2-F1
#
_cell.length_a   1.000
_cell.length_b   1.000
_cell.length_c   1.000
_cell.angle_alpha   90.00
_cell.angle_beta   90.00
_cell.angle_gamma   90.00
#
_symmetry.space_group_name_H-M   'P 1'
#
loop_
_entity.id
_entity.type
_entity.pdbx_description
1 polymer ?
#
loop_
_entity_poly.entity_id
_entity_poly.type
_entity_poly.pdbx_seq_one_letter_code
_entity_poly.pdbx_strand_id
1 'polypeptide(L)'
;MKMLSNLRDSLLSLIFPQQCHVCGALVESWSDGAACAVCWEKAQLFTDSLCPSCGLPLNKSSSIAPVTHRDCCDGLDYAVARSCGAYDGALRATVLYLKTHPYICSHLKAILRKTFEFSRSALESDLIIPVPLHPLRLKERGFNQAELLARSLSKAAGCQVDAQSLIRIKNTEKHRAGMDAYDRAKSVENAFKVNRPGAIKGAVVLLIDDVYTSGATLSSCSKALLEAGAKQVNVLTVARAIGSR
;
A
#
# COMPACT_ATOMS: atom_id res chain seq x y z
N MET A 1 1.90 27.90 -16.24
CA MET A 1 1.13 26.68 -15.87
C MET A 1 0.69 26.64 -14.40
N LYS A 2 1.54 26.93 -13.40
CA LYS A 2 1.13 26.98 -11.97
C LYS A 2 0.07 28.04 -11.63
N MET A 3 0.09 29.19 -12.30
CA MET A 3 -0.85 30.28 -12.01
C MET A 3 -2.29 29.96 -12.45
N LEU A 4 -2.46 29.20 -13.53
CA LEU A 4 -3.77 28.77 -14.04
C LEU A 4 -4.37 27.62 -13.20
N SER A 5 -3.54 26.71 -12.67
CA SER A 5 -4.03 25.67 -11.75
C SER A 5 -4.52 26.26 -10.43
N ASN A 6 -3.78 27.23 -9.88
CA ASN A 6 -4.16 27.88 -8.63
C ASN A 6 -5.48 28.65 -8.75
N LEU A 7 -5.68 29.39 -9.85
CA LEU A 7 -6.93 30.13 -10.06
C LEU A 7 -8.15 29.20 -10.16
N ARG A 8 -8.00 28.06 -10.86
CA ARG A 8 -9.04 27.04 -10.98
C ARG A 8 -9.35 26.39 -9.63
N ASP A 9 -8.32 26.03 -8.88
CA ASP A 9 -8.46 25.34 -7.60
C ASP A 9 -9.08 26.29 -6.53
N SER A 10 -8.76 27.59 -6.56
CA SER A 10 -9.40 28.63 -5.74
C SER A 10 -10.86 28.92 -6.12
N LEU A 11 -11.22 28.91 -7.41
CA LEU A 11 -12.60 29.09 -7.85
C LEU A 11 -13.49 27.89 -7.47
N LEU A 12 -12.95 26.68 -7.53
CA LEU A 12 -13.67 25.47 -7.17
C LEU A 12 -13.82 25.28 -5.66
N SER A 13 -12.86 25.72 -4.85
CA SER A 13 -12.97 25.63 -3.38
C SER A 13 -14.05 26.55 -2.80
N LEU A 14 -14.41 27.63 -3.51
CA LEU A 14 -15.54 28.51 -3.17
C LEU A 14 -16.90 27.85 -3.43
N ILE A 15 -17.01 26.98 -4.43
CA ILE A 15 -18.28 26.36 -4.85
C ILE A 15 -18.44 24.97 -4.23
N PHE A 16 -17.34 24.22 -4.03
CA PHE A 16 -17.30 22.89 -3.45
C PHE A 16 -16.12 22.74 -2.48
N PRO A 17 -16.20 23.31 -1.27
CA PRO A 17 -15.14 23.20 -0.27
C PRO A 17 -14.96 21.75 0.16
N GLN A 18 -13.89 21.09 -0.30
CA GLN A 18 -13.47 19.81 0.26
C GLN A 18 -12.80 20.05 1.60
N GLN A 19 -13.30 19.38 2.64
CA GLN A 19 -12.68 19.41 3.96
C GLN A 19 -11.59 18.34 4.05
N CYS A 20 -10.51 18.66 4.74
CA CYS A 20 -9.44 17.76 5.08
C CYS A 20 -10.00 16.67 6.01
N HIS A 21 -9.84 15.40 5.64
CA HIS A 21 -10.31 14.25 6.42
C HIS A 21 -9.47 13.97 7.68
N VAL A 22 -8.47 14.83 7.96
CA VAL A 22 -7.63 14.78 9.16
C VAL A 22 -7.99 15.88 10.15
N CYS A 23 -8.02 17.15 9.71
CA CYS A 23 -8.20 18.31 10.59
C CYS A 23 -9.49 19.12 10.33
N GLY A 24 -10.27 18.80 9.31
CA GLY A 24 -11.49 19.52 8.94
C GLY A 24 -11.28 20.85 8.22
N ALA A 25 -10.05 21.36 8.13
CA ALA A 25 -9.73 22.57 7.37
C ALA A 25 -9.97 22.39 5.86
N LEU A 26 -10.09 23.48 5.10
CA LEU A 26 -10.28 23.39 3.65
C LEU A 26 -9.04 22.82 2.96
N VAL A 27 -9.27 21.97 1.96
CA VAL A 27 -8.24 21.52 1.02
C VAL A 27 -8.17 22.54 -0.11
N GLU A 28 -7.08 23.30 -0.14
CA GLU A 28 -6.89 24.40 -1.10
C GLU A 28 -6.48 23.90 -2.50
N SER A 29 -5.97 22.67 -2.60
CA SER A 29 -5.52 22.07 -3.84
C SER A 29 -6.08 20.67 -4.06
N TRP A 30 -6.68 20.46 -5.23
CA TRP A 30 -7.13 19.13 -5.68
C TRP A 30 -5.98 18.12 -5.79
N SER A 31 -4.73 18.58 -5.88
CA SER A 31 -3.56 17.69 -5.89
C SER A 31 -3.38 16.92 -4.59
N ASP A 32 -3.87 17.46 -3.48
CA ASP A 32 -3.64 16.92 -2.13
C ASP A 32 -4.72 15.92 -1.70
N GLY A 33 -5.87 15.93 -2.38
CA GLY A 33 -6.93 14.95 -2.19
C GLY A 33 -7.56 15.01 -0.80
N ALA A 34 -7.47 13.92 -0.04
CA ALA A 34 -8.18 13.76 1.22
C ALA A 34 -7.57 14.54 2.41
N ALA A 35 -6.39 15.14 2.25
CA ALA A 35 -5.70 15.86 3.32
C ALA A 35 -5.13 17.19 2.80
N CYS A 36 -5.10 18.22 3.65
CA CYS A 36 -4.48 19.50 3.29
C CYS A 36 -2.95 19.44 3.37
N ALA A 37 -2.27 20.43 2.78
CA ALA A 37 -0.81 20.54 2.78
C ALA A 37 -0.19 20.41 4.18
N VAL A 38 -0.75 21.09 5.20
CA VAL A 38 -0.27 21.03 6.59
C VAL A 38 -0.33 19.61 7.17
N CYS A 39 -1.37 18.84 6.83
CA CYS A 39 -1.48 17.45 7.27
C CYS A 39 -0.53 16.52 6.51
N TRP A 40 -0.22 16.82 5.25
CA TRP A 40 0.81 16.13 4.48
C TRP A 40 2.22 16.38 5.03
N GLU A 41 2.53 17.62 5.42
CA GLU A 41 3.82 17.95 6.05
C GLU A 41 4.05 17.21 7.38
N LYS A 42 2.98 16.97 8.13
CA LYS A 42 3.01 16.19 9.38
C LYS A 42 3.01 14.68 9.16
N ALA A 43 2.80 14.21 7.93
CA ALA A 43 2.75 12.78 7.66
C ALA A 43 4.14 12.14 7.87
N GLN A 44 4.20 11.07 8.67
CA GLN A 44 5.44 10.35 8.89
C GLN A 44 5.76 9.45 7.68
N LEU A 45 6.45 10.01 6.69
CA LEU A 45 6.98 9.26 5.56
C LEU A 45 8.26 8.52 5.95
N PHE A 46 8.47 7.35 5.36
CA PHE A 46 9.66 6.54 5.60
C PHE A 46 10.75 6.92 4.62
N THR A 47 11.84 7.49 5.13
CA THR A 47 12.93 8.03 4.31
C THR A 47 14.25 7.29 4.50
N ASP A 48 14.47 6.61 5.63
CA ASP A 48 15.76 6.02 5.96
C ASP A 48 15.66 5.07 7.16
N SER A 49 16.72 4.27 7.37
CA SER A 49 16.85 3.30 8.48
C SER A 49 15.64 2.37 8.65
N LEU A 50 15.34 1.61 7.60
CA LEU A 50 14.28 0.60 7.61
C LEU A 50 14.85 -0.80 7.84
N CYS A 51 14.03 -1.68 8.43
CA CYS A 51 14.30 -3.10 8.40
C CYS A 51 14.52 -3.56 6.94
N PRO A 52 15.60 -4.32 6.64
CA PRO A 52 15.89 -4.76 5.29
C PRO A 52 14.74 -5.60 4.71
N SER A 53 14.11 -6.46 5.52
CA SER A 53 13.04 -7.37 5.10
C SER A 53 11.66 -6.71 5.16
N CYS A 54 11.13 -6.34 6.33
CA CYS A 54 9.73 -5.92 6.43
C CYS A 54 9.48 -4.40 6.22
N GLY A 55 10.53 -3.58 6.19
CA GLY A 55 10.42 -2.15 5.98
C GLY A 55 9.88 -1.35 7.17
N LEU A 56 9.85 -1.92 8.39
CA LEU A 56 9.54 -1.18 9.61
C LEU A 56 10.69 -0.18 9.92
N PRO A 57 10.39 1.07 10.33
CA PRO A 57 11.42 2.01 10.78
C PRO A 57 12.16 1.48 12.00
N LEU A 58 13.49 1.54 11.96
CA LEU A 58 14.37 1.20 13.08
C LEU A 58 14.60 2.48 13.90
N ASN A 59 14.04 2.55 15.11
CA ASN A 59 14.28 3.70 16.01
C ASN A 59 15.76 3.76 16.41
N LYS A 60 16.38 4.95 16.31
CA LYS A 60 17.73 5.21 16.82
C LYS A 60 17.77 5.49 18.34
N SER A 61 16.63 5.57 19.04
CA SER A 61 16.53 6.23 20.36
C SER A 61 15.78 5.49 21.48
N SER A 62 15.61 4.18 21.43
CA SER A 62 15.08 3.44 22.59
C SER A 62 16.13 2.51 23.16
N SER A 63 16.74 2.96 24.27
CA SER A 63 17.59 2.22 25.21
C SER A 63 16.79 1.20 26.06
N ILE A 64 15.75 0.62 25.48
CA ILE A 64 15.10 -0.58 25.98
C ILE A 64 15.58 -1.66 25.03
N ALA A 65 16.15 -2.73 25.59
CA ALA A 65 16.84 -3.85 24.95
C ALA A 65 16.46 -4.10 23.49
N PRO A 66 17.40 -4.51 22.62
CA PRO A 66 17.06 -4.85 21.25
C PRO A 66 16.01 -5.95 21.33
N VAL A 67 14.73 -5.60 21.12
CA VAL A 67 13.78 -6.54 20.57
C VAL A 67 14.41 -6.85 19.25
N THR A 68 15.22 -7.91 19.24
CA THR A 68 15.92 -8.37 18.06
C THR A 68 14.82 -8.48 17.03
N HIS A 69 14.91 -7.65 15.99
CA HIS A 69 13.94 -7.56 14.90
C HIS A 69 13.82 -8.90 14.09
N ARG A 70 14.33 -10.00 14.67
CA ARG A 70 14.22 -11.39 14.26
C ARG A 70 12.76 -11.86 14.35
N ASP A 71 12.05 -11.52 15.44
CA ASP A 71 10.65 -11.94 15.65
C ASP A 71 9.62 -11.27 14.69
N CYS A 72 10.01 -10.18 14.01
CA CYS A 72 9.14 -9.51 13.03
C CYS A 72 9.27 -10.11 11.61
N CYS A 73 10.39 -10.78 11.31
CA CYS A 73 10.72 -11.23 9.95
C CYS A 73 10.63 -12.75 9.78
N ASP A 74 10.43 -13.50 10.86
CA ASP A 74 10.23 -14.94 10.79
C ASP A 74 8.92 -15.27 10.07
N GLY A 75 9.00 -16.14 9.07
CA GLY A 75 7.84 -16.63 8.31
C GLY A 75 7.28 -15.66 7.27
N LEU A 76 8.05 -14.69 6.79
CA LEU A 76 7.65 -13.86 5.65
C LEU A 76 7.84 -14.60 4.33
N ASP A 77 6.76 -14.75 3.55
CA ASP A 77 6.79 -15.37 2.22
C ASP A 77 7.20 -14.38 1.10
N TYR A 78 7.92 -13.31 1.42
CA TYR A 78 8.39 -12.30 0.47
C TYR A 78 9.80 -11.81 0.85
N ALA A 79 10.56 -11.31 -0.12
CA ALA A 79 11.95 -10.92 0.08
C ALA A 79 12.08 -9.56 0.78
N VAL A 80 11.28 -8.58 0.36
CA VAL A 80 11.31 -7.23 0.92
C VAL A 80 9.94 -6.57 0.87
N ALA A 81 9.62 -5.79 1.89
CA ALA A 81 8.49 -4.89 1.92
C ALA A 81 8.93 -3.45 2.18
N ARG A 82 8.29 -2.52 1.48
CA ARG A 82 8.41 -1.07 1.72
C ARG A 82 7.03 -0.46 1.84
N SER A 83 6.97 0.67 2.51
CA SER A 83 5.74 1.44 2.70
C SER A 83 6.07 2.91 2.60
N CYS A 84 5.16 3.73 2.09
CA CYS A 84 5.45 5.16 1.94
C CYS A 84 5.60 5.87 3.30
N GLY A 85 4.85 5.42 4.31
CA GLY A 85 4.92 5.97 5.66
C GLY A 85 4.02 5.26 6.67
N ALA A 86 3.85 5.87 7.83
CA ALA A 86 2.96 5.39 8.88
C ALA A 86 1.49 5.45 8.45
N TYR A 87 0.70 4.44 8.87
CA TYR A 87 -0.75 4.43 8.70
C TYR A 87 -1.44 5.34 9.72
N ASP A 88 -1.19 6.64 9.58
CA ASP A 88 -1.76 7.71 10.38
C ASP A 88 -1.97 8.97 9.53
N GLY A 89 -2.67 9.97 10.06
CA GLY A 89 -2.83 11.30 9.48
C GLY A 89 -3.26 11.27 8.01
N ALA A 90 -2.51 11.99 7.17
CA ALA A 90 -2.81 12.14 5.74
C ALA A 90 -2.79 10.80 4.97
N LEU A 91 -1.87 9.88 5.31
CA LEU A 91 -1.81 8.57 4.64
C LEU A 91 -3.03 7.71 4.99
N ARG A 92 -3.41 7.66 6.27
CA ARG A 92 -4.62 6.95 6.71
C ARG A 92 -5.87 7.53 6.07
N ALA A 93 -6.03 8.86 6.09
CA ALA A 93 -7.15 9.55 5.46
C ALA A 93 -7.23 9.23 3.95
N THR A 94 -6.11 9.28 3.25
CA THR A 94 -6.05 9.01 1.81
C THR A 94 -6.37 7.56 1.48
N VAL A 95 -5.86 6.59 2.25
CA VAL A 95 -6.22 5.18 2.09
C VAL A 95 -7.73 4.95 2.28
N LEU A 96 -8.33 5.59 3.29
CA LEU A 96 -9.77 5.47 3.54
C LEU A 96 -10.58 6.11 2.40
N TYR A 97 -10.14 7.28 1.92
CA TYR A 97 -10.75 7.96 0.78
C TYR A 97 -10.70 7.11 -0.50
N LEU A 98 -9.56 6.45 -0.76
CA LEU A 98 -9.39 5.52 -1.89
C LEU A 98 -10.32 4.31 -1.84
N LYS A 99 -10.85 3.93 -0.66
CA LYS A 99 -11.80 2.80 -0.56
C LYS A 99 -13.19 3.15 -1.08
N THR A 100 -13.50 4.43 -1.24
CA THR A 100 -14.80 4.93 -1.72
C THR A 100 -14.68 5.75 -3.01
N HIS A 101 -13.49 6.26 -3.34
CA HIS A 101 -13.24 7.07 -4.53
C HIS A 101 -12.14 6.44 -5.39
N PRO A 102 -12.41 6.07 -6.66
CA PRO A 102 -11.44 5.45 -7.56
C PRO A 102 -10.43 6.45 -8.15
N TYR A 103 -9.93 7.38 -7.34
CA TYR A 103 -9.03 8.45 -7.78
C TYR A 103 -7.83 8.59 -6.85
N ILE A 104 -6.64 8.54 -7.44
CA ILE A 104 -5.37 8.79 -6.74
C ILE A 104 -4.94 10.22 -7.02
N CYS A 105 -4.84 11.02 -5.96
CA CYS A 105 -4.36 12.40 -6.04
C CYS A 105 -2.87 12.44 -6.46
N SER A 106 -2.47 13.55 -7.08
CA SER A 106 -1.10 13.72 -7.59
C SER A 106 -0.06 13.66 -6.47
N HIS A 107 -0.39 14.14 -5.27
CA HIS A 107 0.49 14.09 -4.11
C HIS A 107 0.82 12.65 -3.73
N LEU A 108 -0.18 11.76 -3.62
CA LEU A 108 0.05 10.35 -3.33
C LEU A 108 0.82 9.65 -4.45
N LYS A 109 0.55 9.95 -5.73
CA LYS A 109 1.34 9.41 -6.85
C LYS A 109 2.83 9.78 -6.73
N ALA A 110 3.11 11.03 -6.36
CA ALA A 110 4.47 11.53 -6.20
C ALA A 110 5.19 10.82 -5.03
N ILE A 111 4.51 10.64 -3.90
CA ILE A 111 5.04 9.89 -2.75
C ILE A 111 5.33 8.44 -3.14
N LEU A 112 4.36 7.73 -3.73
CA LEU A 112 4.50 6.33 -4.10
C LEU A 112 5.68 6.12 -5.08
N ARG A 113 5.79 7.00 -6.07
CA ARG A 113 6.92 7.01 -7.01
C ARG A 113 8.25 7.25 -6.30
N LYS A 114 8.32 8.26 -5.42
CA LYS A 114 9.55 8.59 -4.68
C LYS A 114 9.99 7.42 -3.80
N THR A 115 9.06 6.75 -3.12
CA THR A 115 9.35 5.55 -2.30
C THR A 115 9.88 4.41 -3.14
N PHE A 116 9.29 4.16 -4.31
CA PHE A 116 9.78 3.15 -5.25
C PHE A 116 11.18 3.49 -5.76
N GLU A 117 11.41 4.72 -6.22
CA GLU A 117 12.72 5.18 -6.73
C GLU A 117 13.81 5.08 -5.66
N PHE A 118 13.50 5.50 -4.42
CA PHE A 118 14.41 5.38 -3.28
C PHE A 118 14.77 3.93 -2.95
N SER A 119 13.83 3.00 -3.11
CA SER A 119 14.01 1.57 -2.81
C SER A 119 14.21 0.71 -4.06
N ARG A 120 14.59 1.32 -5.20
CA ARG A 120 14.56 0.65 -6.51
C ARG A 120 15.39 -0.62 -6.54
N SER A 121 16.59 -0.60 -5.95
CA SER A 121 17.47 -1.76 -5.88
C SER A 121 16.85 -2.96 -5.15
N ALA A 122 15.91 -2.72 -4.23
CA ALA A 122 15.20 -3.76 -3.51
C ALA A 122 13.86 -4.14 -4.17
N LEU A 123 13.20 -3.20 -4.85
CA LEU A 123 11.85 -3.36 -5.40
C LEU A 123 11.81 -3.61 -6.92
N GLU A 124 12.96 -3.65 -7.60
CA GLU A 124 13.02 -3.97 -9.02
C GLU A 124 12.36 -5.33 -9.31
N SER A 125 11.53 -5.37 -10.34
CA SER A 125 10.64 -6.51 -10.61
C SER A 125 10.20 -6.52 -12.08
N ASP A 126 9.93 -7.71 -12.60
CA ASP A 126 9.49 -7.95 -13.98
C ASP A 126 8.00 -7.65 -14.18
N LEU A 127 7.21 -7.74 -13.10
CA LEU A 127 5.75 -7.69 -13.13
C LEU A 127 5.18 -7.01 -11.88
N ILE A 128 4.16 -6.17 -12.03
CA ILE A 128 3.38 -5.64 -10.90
C ILE A 128 2.09 -6.42 -10.75
N ILE A 129 1.80 -6.91 -9.54
CA ILE A 129 0.54 -7.56 -9.21
C ILE A 129 -0.13 -6.78 -8.08
N PRO A 130 -1.36 -6.26 -8.26
CA PRO A 130 -2.12 -5.72 -7.15
C PRO A 130 -2.72 -6.83 -6.29
N VAL A 131 -2.78 -6.64 -4.98
CA VAL A 131 -3.52 -7.56 -4.09
C VAL A 131 -5.00 -7.59 -4.51
N PRO A 132 -5.57 -8.78 -4.83
CA PRO A 132 -6.93 -8.87 -5.34
C PRO A 132 -7.97 -8.76 -4.22
N LEU A 133 -9.10 -8.13 -4.55
CA LEU A 133 -10.31 -8.21 -3.75
C LEU A 133 -11.08 -9.49 -4.08
N HIS A 134 -11.86 -9.98 -3.12
CA HIS A 134 -12.82 -11.05 -3.39
C HIS A 134 -13.91 -10.54 -4.37
N PRO A 135 -14.41 -11.37 -5.32
CA PRO A 135 -15.37 -10.91 -6.33
C PRO A 135 -16.61 -10.19 -5.79
N LEU A 136 -17.16 -10.66 -4.65
CA LEU A 136 -18.29 -9.98 -4.00
C LEU A 136 -17.93 -8.55 -3.56
N ARG A 137 -16.75 -8.39 -2.97
CA ARG A 137 -16.27 -7.07 -2.52
C ARG A 137 -15.89 -6.17 -3.68
N LEU A 138 -15.38 -6.73 -4.78
CA LEU A 138 -15.14 -5.99 -6.01
C LEU A 138 -16.46 -5.49 -6.61
N LYS A 139 -17.52 -6.32 -6.61
CA LYS A 139 -18.86 -5.94 -7.05
C LYS A 139 -19.47 -4.84 -6.17
N GLU A 140 -19.35 -4.95 -4.85
CA GLU A 140 -19.81 -3.92 -3.91
C GLU A 140 -19.07 -2.60 -4.05
N ARG A 141 -17.74 -2.64 -4.22
CA ARG A 141 -16.89 -1.45 -4.29
C ARG A 141 -16.82 -0.83 -5.69
N GLY A 142 -17.04 -1.63 -6.73
CA GLY A 142 -16.92 -1.23 -8.14
C GLY A 142 -15.49 -1.21 -8.69
N PHE A 143 -14.46 -1.24 -7.83
CA PHE A 143 -13.05 -1.17 -8.24
C PHE A 143 -12.09 -1.77 -7.19
N ASN A 144 -10.84 -2.04 -7.59
CA ASN A 144 -9.75 -2.45 -6.70
C ASN A 144 -8.75 -1.31 -6.51
N GLN A 145 -8.65 -0.77 -5.29
CA GLN A 145 -7.73 0.32 -4.97
C GLN A 145 -6.25 -0.07 -5.17
N ALA A 146 -5.88 -1.33 -4.90
CA ALA A 146 -4.52 -1.81 -5.12
C ALA A 146 -4.16 -1.79 -6.61
N GLU A 147 -5.14 -2.06 -7.49
CA GLU A 147 -4.97 -2.00 -8.93
C GLU A 147 -4.76 -0.56 -9.42
N LEU A 148 -5.50 0.41 -8.87
CA LEU A 148 -5.29 1.82 -9.18
C LEU A 148 -3.86 2.25 -8.80
N LEU A 149 -3.38 1.82 -7.62
CA LEU A 149 -2.03 2.11 -7.14
C LEU A 149 -0.98 1.50 -8.07
N ALA A 150 -1.13 0.21 -8.41
CA ALA A 150 -0.26 -0.51 -9.34
C ALA A 150 -0.18 0.18 -10.71
N ARG A 151 -1.33 0.56 -11.28
CA ARG A 151 -1.39 1.28 -12.57
C ARG A 151 -0.75 2.67 -12.50
N SER A 152 -0.83 3.35 -11.36
CA SER A 152 -0.17 4.65 -11.19
C SER A 152 1.36 4.54 -11.13
N LEU A 153 1.88 3.38 -10.70
CA LEU A 153 3.30 3.14 -10.53
C LEU A 153 3.98 2.52 -11.76
N SER A 154 3.22 1.81 -12.62
CA SER A 154 3.75 1.02 -13.74
C SER A 154 4.77 1.76 -14.60
N LYS A 155 4.52 3.03 -14.93
CA LYS A 155 5.43 3.85 -15.73
C LYS A 155 6.77 4.09 -15.03
N ALA A 156 6.77 4.31 -13.72
CA ALA A 156 8.00 4.53 -12.95
C ALA A 156 8.76 3.22 -12.72
N ALA A 157 8.02 2.12 -12.52
CA ALA A 157 8.60 0.79 -12.35
C ALA A 157 9.12 0.18 -13.67
N GLY A 158 8.59 0.61 -14.81
CA GLY A 158 8.98 0.08 -16.13
C GLY A 158 8.43 -1.31 -16.43
N CYS A 159 7.48 -1.81 -15.64
CA CYS A 159 6.88 -3.13 -15.80
C CYS A 159 5.35 -3.07 -15.94
N GLN A 160 4.80 -4.10 -16.57
CA GLN A 160 3.37 -4.21 -16.82
C GLN A 160 2.61 -4.57 -15.54
N VAL A 161 1.32 -4.23 -15.50
CA VAL A 161 0.43 -4.59 -14.39
C VAL A 161 -0.41 -5.79 -14.78
N ASP A 162 -0.30 -6.87 -14.01
CA ASP A 162 -1.15 -8.05 -14.11
C ASP A 162 -2.11 -8.12 -12.93
N ALA A 163 -3.35 -7.70 -13.17
CA ALA A 163 -4.43 -7.74 -12.19
C ALA A 163 -5.27 -9.04 -12.25
N GLN A 164 -4.85 -10.03 -13.05
CA GLN A 164 -5.68 -11.20 -13.38
C GLN A 164 -5.08 -12.52 -12.89
N SER A 165 -3.76 -12.62 -12.80
CA SER A 165 -3.07 -13.87 -12.45
C SER A 165 -3.25 -14.27 -10.98
N LEU A 166 -3.33 -13.32 -10.06
CA LEU A 166 -3.59 -13.56 -8.64
C LEU A 166 -5.06 -13.26 -8.33
N ILE A 167 -5.77 -14.24 -7.77
CA ILE A 167 -7.19 -14.11 -7.39
C ILE A 167 -7.40 -14.43 -5.92
N ARG A 168 -8.42 -13.79 -5.31
CA ARG A 168 -8.88 -14.10 -3.95
C ARG A 168 -10.09 -15.02 -4.02
N ILE A 169 -9.94 -16.23 -3.48
CA ILE A 169 -10.94 -17.31 -3.55
C ILE A 169 -11.78 -17.45 -2.27
N LYS A 170 -11.32 -16.94 -1.14
CA LYS A 170 -12.09 -16.94 0.12
C LYS A 170 -12.73 -15.59 0.36
N ASN A 171 -14.05 -15.57 0.50
CA ASN A 171 -14.75 -14.43 1.06
C ASN A 171 -14.51 -14.44 2.57
N THR A 172 -13.72 -13.49 3.04
CA THR A 172 -13.36 -13.36 4.44
C THR A 172 -13.93 -12.05 4.92
N GLU A 173 -14.64 -12.09 6.04
CA GLU A 173 -15.31 -10.92 6.57
C GLU A 173 -14.31 -9.79 6.84
N LYS A 174 -14.81 -8.54 6.82
CA LYS A 174 -13.99 -7.38 7.18
C LYS A 174 -13.37 -7.62 8.55
N HIS A 175 -12.09 -7.28 8.72
CA HIS A 175 -11.43 -7.31 10.03
C HIS A 175 -12.33 -6.66 11.07
N ARG A 176 -12.78 -7.44 12.04
CA ARG A 176 -13.64 -6.98 13.14
C ARG A 176 -12.75 -6.33 14.21
N ALA A 177 -13.29 -5.36 14.93
CA ALA A 177 -12.61 -4.81 16.11
C ALA A 177 -12.30 -5.95 17.09
N GLY A 178 -11.06 -6.04 17.57
CA GLY A 178 -10.61 -7.11 18.48
C GLY A 178 -9.86 -8.28 17.84
N MET A 179 -9.80 -8.40 16.50
CA MET A 179 -8.95 -9.43 15.88
C MET A 179 -7.47 -9.13 16.12
N ASP A 180 -6.78 -10.07 16.74
CA ASP A 180 -5.33 -10.02 16.92
C ASP A 180 -4.57 -10.37 15.63
N ALA A 181 -3.24 -10.38 15.69
CA ALA A 181 -2.41 -10.69 14.52
C ALA A 181 -2.59 -12.15 14.05
N TYR A 182 -2.85 -13.08 14.96
CA TYR A 182 -3.01 -14.50 14.69
C TYR A 182 -4.34 -14.79 14.00
N ASP A 183 -5.44 -14.23 14.50
CA ASP A 183 -6.77 -14.30 13.89
C ASP A 183 -6.75 -13.72 12.47
N ARG A 184 -6.00 -12.62 12.28
CA ARG A 184 -5.80 -12.05 10.94
C ARG A 184 -5.03 -13.00 10.03
N ALA A 185 -3.98 -13.66 10.51
CA ALA A 185 -3.22 -14.64 9.74
C ALA A 185 -4.09 -15.82 9.31
N LYS A 186 -4.84 -16.43 10.25
CA LYS A 186 -5.79 -17.51 9.95
C LYS A 186 -6.87 -17.10 8.96
N SER A 187 -7.40 -15.88 9.08
CA SER A 187 -8.48 -15.43 8.21
C SER A 187 -8.09 -15.40 6.74
N VAL A 188 -6.81 -15.16 6.42
CA VAL A 188 -6.34 -15.06 5.02
C VAL A 188 -5.58 -16.29 4.55
N GLU A 189 -5.38 -17.29 5.41
CA GLU A 189 -4.69 -18.53 5.06
C GLU A 189 -5.38 -19.22 3.86
N ASN A 190 -4.61 -19.52 2.81
CA ASN A 190 -5.10 -20.12 1.57
C ASN A 190 -6.28 -19.33 0.94
N ALA A 191 -6.33 -18.01 1.16
CA ALA A 191 -7.37 -17.15 0.59
C ALA A 191 -7.06 -16.72 -0.85
N PHE A 192 -5.83 -16.93 -1.32
CA PHE A 192 -5.34 -16.49 -2.62
C PHE A 192 -4.86 -17.67 -3.46
N LYS A 193 -5.01 -17.55 -4.78
CA LYS A 193 -4.59 -18.56 -5.75
C LYS A 193 -4.09 -17.89 -7.03
N VAL A 194 -3.10 -18.49 -7.68
CA VAL A 194 -2.70 -18.12 -9.04
C VAL A 194 -3.51 -18.93 -10.06
N ASN A 195 -4.19 -18.25 -10.99
CA ASN A 195 -4.98 -18.87 -12.05
C ASN A 195 -4.25 -18.93 -13.41
N ARG A 196 -3.12 -18.23 -13.55
CA ARG A 196 -2.29 -18.18 -14.76
C ARG A 196 -0.82 -18.40 -14.41
N PRO A 197 -0.43 -19.61 -13.98
CA PRO A 197 0.93 -19.88 -13.51
C PRO A 197 2.01 -19.61 -14.58
N GLY A 198 1.68 -19.75 -15.86
CA GLY A 198 2.62 -19.44 -16.95
C GLY A 198 3.06 -17.97 -17.00
N ALA A 199 2.24 -17.03 -16.52
CA ALA A 199 2.60 -15.61 -16.43
C ALA A 199 3.48 -15.29 -15.22
N ILE A 200 3.51 -16.18 -14.22
CA ILE A 200 4.20 -15.98 -12.94
C ILE A 200 5.55 -16.71 -12.89
N LYS A 201 5.67 -17.85 -13.58
CA LYS A 201 6.83 -18.73 -13.51
C LYS A 201 8.13 -17.99 -13.85
N GLY A 202 9.06 -17.98 -12.90
CA GLY A 202 10.38 -17.35 -13.01
C GLY A 202 10.41 -15.84 -12.82
N ALA A 203 9.25 -15.18 -12.70
CA ALA A 203 9.17 -13.73 -12.58
C ALA A 203 9.56 -13.24 -11.17
N VAL A 204 10.19 -12.08 -11.09
CA VAL A 204 10.28 -11.25 -9.89
C VAL A 204 9.04 -10.36 -9.85
N VAL A 205 8.21 -10.52 -8.82
CA VAL A 205 6.91 -9.84 -8.72
C VAL A 205 6.97 -8.68 -7.72
N LEU A 206 6.46 -7.51 -8.10
CA LEU A 206 6.15 -6.41 -7.20
C LEU A 206 4.66 -6.45 -6.82
N LEU A 207 4.37 -6.89 -5.60
CA LEU A 207 3.04 -6.92 -5.01
C LEU A 207 2.67 -5.54 -4.43
N ILE A 208 1.52 -5.01 -4.83
CA ILE A 208 1.03 -3.68 -4.40
C ILE A 208 -0.23 -3.81 -3.54
N ASP A 209 -0.28 -3.11 -2.41
CA ASP A 209 -1.49 -2.98 -1.57
C ASP A 209 -1.61 -1.57 -0.96
N ASP A 210 -2.76 -1.27 -0.34
CA ASP A 210 -2.97 0.00 0.34
C ASP A 210 -2.27 0.05 1.72
N VAL A 211 -2.42 -0.99 2.55
CA VAL A 211 -1.92 -0.98 3.93
C VAL A 211 -1.23 -2.27 4.32
N TYR A 212 0.02 -2.15 4.77
CA TYR A 212 0.69 -3.17 5.55
C TYR A 212 0.23 -3.10 7.01
N THR A 213 -0.54 -4.08 7.48
CA THR A 213 -0.88 -4.22 8.92
C THR A 213 -0.05 -5.31 9.61
N SER A 214 -0.57 -6.53 9.80
CA SER A 214 0.22 -7.66 10.30
C SER A 214 1.12 -8.28 9.24
N GLY A 215 0.87 -7.99 7.96
CA GLY A 215 1.55 -8.63 6.83
C GLY A 215 0.89 -9.93 6.38
N ALA A 216 -0.10 -10.45 7.10
CA ALA A 216 -0.76 -11.72 6.78
C ALA A 216 -1.28 -11.81 5.33
N THR A 217 -1.97 -10.77 4.85
CA THR A 217 -2.47 -10.71 3.47
C THR A 217 -1.33 -10.77 2.47
N LEU A 218 -0.26 -10.01 2.73
CA LEU A 218 0.90 -9.91 1.86
C LEU A 218 1.66 -11.24 1.83
N SER A 219 1.90 -11.86 2.98
CA SER A 219 2.50 -13.20 3.06
C SER A 219 1.65 -14.24 2.33
N SER A 220 0.34 -14.29 2.55
CA SER A 220 -0.51 -15.27 1.85
C SER A 220 -0.57 -15.06 0.34
N CYS A 221 -0.55 -13.81 -0.15
CA CYS A 221 -0.43 -13.52 -1.58
C CYS A 221 0.92 -13.98 -2.12
N SER A 222 1.99 -13.66 -1.40
CA SER A 222 3.37 -13.95 -1.81
C SER A 222 3.63 -15.45 -1.84
N LYS A 223 3.13 -16.20 -0.83
CA LYS A 223 3.13 -17.66 -0.80
C LYS A 223 2.48 -18.26 -2.04
N ALA A 224 1.27 -17.82 -2.39
CA ALA A 224 0.56 -18.32 -3.58
C ALA A 224 1.33 -18.03 -4.89
N LEU A 225 2.04 -16.89 -4.97
CA LEU A 225 2.89 -16.54 -6.11
C LEU A 225 4.15 -17.40 -6.19
N LEU A 226 4.82 -17.61 -5.05
CA LEU A 226 6.00 -18.47 -4.95
C LEU A 226 5.67 -19.93 -5.28
N GLU A 227 4.56 -20.45 -4.77
CA GLU A 227 4.06 -21.80 -5.09
C GLU A 227 3.71 -21.95 -6.58
N ALA A 228 3.29 -20.87 -7.25
CA ALA A 228 3.07 -20.83 -8.69
C ALA A 228 4.36 -20.67 -9.51
N GLY A 229 5.52 -20.61 -8.85
CA GLY A 229 6.83 -20.56 -9.47
C GLY A 229 7.42 -19.16 -9.64
N ALA A 230 6.91 -18.13 -8.98
CA ALA A 230 7.59 -16.84 -8.92
C ALA A 230 9.01 -17.02 -8.34
N LYS A 231 9.99 -16.32 -8.90
CA LYS A 231 11.37 -16.36 -8.41
C LYS A 231 11.50 -15.63 -7.08
N GLN A 232 10.80 -14.51 -6.95
CA GLN A 232 10.85 -13.63 -5.80
C GLN A 232 9.59 -12.75 -5.76
N VAL A 233 9.15 -12.39 -4.56
CA VAL A 233 8.07 -11.42 -4.36
C VAL A 233 8.61 -10.26 -3.51
N ASN A 234 8.43 -9.05 -4.01
CA ASN A 234 8.69 -7.77 -3.35
C ASN A 234 7.36 -7.09 -3.07
N VAL A 235 7.29 -6.24 -2.05
CA VAL A 235 6.05 -5.59 -1.64
C VAL A 235 6.23 -4.08 -1.53
N LEU A 236 5.26 -3.33 -2.05
CA LEU A 236 5.15 -1.90 -1.80
C LEU A 236 3.71 -1.54 -1.40
N THR A 237 3.56 -0.83 -0.28
CA THR A 237 2.26 -0.34 0.17
C THR A 237 2.24 1.17 0.39
N VAL A 238 1.04 1.76 0.42
CA VAL A 238 0.90 3.20 0.73
C VAL A 238 1.25 3.46 2.19
N ALA A 239 0.82 2.62 3.11
CA ALA A 239 1.00 2.88 4.53
C ALA A 239 1.27 1.61 5.35
N ARG A 240 1.98 1.75 6.46
CA ARG A 240 2.23 0.66 7.41
C ARG A 240 1.71 1.01 8.80
N ALA A 241 0.97 0.11 9.42
CA ALA A 241 0.62 0.24 10.83
C ALA A 241 1.89 0.13 11.70
N ILE A 242 2.17 1.18 12.47
CA ILE A 242 3.26 1.21 13.46
C ILE A 242 2.59 1.15 14.83
N GLY A 243 2.40 -0.04 15.36
CA GLY A 243 1.95 -0.23 16.74
C GLY A 243 3.15 -0.59 17.61
N SER A 244 3.27 0.05 18.78
CA SER A 244 4.00 -0.53 19.90
C SER A 244 3.35 -1.88 20.22
N ARG A 245 4.09 -2.98 20.01
CA ARG A 245 3.78 -4.21 20.73
C ARG A 245 4.01 -3.97 22.22
#